data_AF-A0A0F9F193-F1
#
_entry.id   AF-A0A0F9F193-F1
#
_cell.length_a   1.000
_cell.length_b   1.000
_cell.length_c   1.000
_cell.angle_alpha   90.00
_cell.angle_beta   90.00
_cell.angle_gamma   90.00
#
_symmetry.space_group_name_H-M   'P 1'
#
loop_
_entity.id
_entity.type
_entity.pdbx_description
1 polymer ?
#
loop_
_entity_poly.entity_id
_entity_poly.type
_entity_poly.pdbx_seq_one_letter_code
_entity_poly.pdbx_strand_id
1 'polypeptide(L)'
;MTDLYPVSRALLSVSDKTGLVELGQALAAHGVELLSTGGTAKALRDAGLEVRDVADVTGFPEMMDGRVKTLHPVVHGGLLALRDDDKHVEAMDKHNINAIDLVVVNLYPFEETVAKGAGYAEVIENIDIGGPAMIRSAAKNHGFVNVIVDVQDYAAV
;
A
#
# COMPACT_ATOMS: atom_id res chain seq x y z
N MET A 1 -20.13 -18.70 -9.74
CA MET A 1 -19.01 -17.90 -10.28
C MET A 1 -18.70 -16.86 -9.23
N THR A 2 -17.44 -16.76 -8.80
CA THR A 2 -17.00 -15.63 -7.98
C THR A 2 -17.01 -14.39 -8.87
N ASP A 3 -17.68 -13.32 -8.45
CA ASP A 3 -17.55 -12.01 -9.08
C ASP A 3 -16.18 -11.46 -8.69
N LEU A 4 -15.19 -11.65 -9.57
CA LEU A 4 -13.83 -11.19 -9.36
C LEU A 4 -13.69 -9.75 -9.87
N TYR A 5 -13.22 -8.86 -9.01
CA TYR A 5 -12.85 -7.51 -9.40
C TYR A 5 -11.44 -7.51 -10.00
N PRO A 6 -11.24 -6.90 -11.20
CA PRO A 6 -9.91 -6.82 -11.79
C PRO A 6 -9.01 -5.91 -10.96
N VAL A 7 -7.77 -6.32 -10.76
CA VAL A 7 -6.73 -5.47 -10.15
C VAL A 7 -6.29 -4.47 -11.22
N SER A 8 -6.61 -3.20 -11.03
CA SER A 8 -6.21 -2.09 -11.91
C SER A 8 -5.21 -1.16 -11.23
N ARG A 9 -5.20 -1.13 -9.89
CA ARG A 9 -4.26 -0.32 -9.10
C ARG A 9 -3.78 -1.02 -7.85
N ALA A 10 -2.46 -1.02 -7.66
CA ALA A 10 -1.79 -1.59 -6.50
C ALA A 10 -1.06 -0.52 -5.68
N LEU A 11 -1.22 -0.54 -4.36
CA LEU A 11 -0.45 0.27 -3.42
C LEU A 11 0.60 -0.59 -2.73
N LEU A 12 1.88 -0.32 -3.01
CA LEU A 12 3.02 -1.05 -2.48
C LEU A 12 3.77 -0.19 -1.47
N SER A 13 3.93 -0.68 -0.24
CA SER A 13 4.72 -0.01 0.81
C SER A 13 5.33 -1.06 1.73
N VAL A 14 6.55 -1.48 1.42
CA VAL A 14 7.22 -2.60 2.10
C VAL A 14 8.55 -2.19 2.73
N SER A 15 8.80 -2.73 3.92
CA SER A 15 10.10 -2.69 4.59
C SER A 15 11.06 -3.71 3.96
N ASP A 16 10.67 -5.00 3.96
CA ASP A 16 11.36 -6.08 3.26
C ASP A 16 11.02 -6.04 1.77
N LYS A 17 12.04 -5.93 0.93
CA LYS A 17 11.93 -5.75 -0.52
C LYS A 17 12.18 -7.05 -1.29
N THR A 18 12.30 -8.18 -0.59
CA THR A 18 12.42 -9.50 -1.21
C THR A 18 11.26 -9.73 -2.19
N GLY A 19 11.57 -10.03 -3.46
CA GLY A 19 10.57 -10.28 -4.51
C GLY A 19 9.78 -9.05 -5.00
N LEU A 20 10.06 -7.84 -4.48
CA LEU A 20 9.28 -6.64 -4.80
C LEU A 20 9.35 -6.27 -6.29
N VAL A 21 10.55 -6.39 -6.89
CA VAL A 21 10.78 -5.99 -8.28
C VAL A 21 10.05 -6.93 -9.23
N GLU A 22 10.15 -8.24 -8.98
CA GLU A 22 9.49 -9.29 -9.76
C GLU A 22 7.97 -9.12 -9.71
N LEU A 23 7.42 -8.87 -8.52
CA LEU A 23 6.00 -8.57 -8.35
C LEU A 23 5.60 -7.28 -9.09
N GLY A 24 6.38 -6.21 -8.94
CA GLY A 24 6.12 -4.94 -9.61
C GLY A 24 6.12 -5.06 -11.14
N GLN A 25 7.05 -5.85 -11.70
CA GLN A 25 7.11 -6.15 -13.13
C GLN A 25 5.90 -6.95 -13.61
N ALA A 26 5.48 -7.97 -12.85
CA ALA A 26 4.30 -8.77 -13.17
C ALA A 26 3.03 -7.91 -13.18
N LEU A 27 2.85 -7.06 -12.15
CA LEU A 27 1.73 -6.12 -12.07
C LEU A 27 1.74 -5.13 -13.25
N ALA A 28 2.89 -4.50 -13.53
CA ALA A 28 3.00 -3.56 -14.64
C ALA A 28 2.76 -4.22 -16.01
N ALA A 29 3.20 -5.47 -16.20
CA ALA A 29 2.93 -6.23 -17.43
C ALA A 29 1.44 -6.49 -17.68
N HIS A 30 0.63 -6.48 -16.61
CA HIS A 30 -0.84 -6.58 -16.68
C HIS A 30 -1.53 -5.20 -16.72
N GLY A 31 -0.77 -4.11 -16.84
CA GLY A 31 -1.30 -2.74 -16.90
C GLY A 31 -1.79 -2.20 -15.57
N VAL A 32 -1.37 -2.77 -14.44
CA VAL A 32 -1.71 -2.29 -13.09
C VAL A 32 -0.93 -1.01 -12.80
N GLU A 33 -1.63 0.06 -12.39
CA GLU A 33 -0.99 1.28 -11.90
C GLU A 33 -0.32 1.02 -10.55
N LEU A 34 0.98 1.29 -10.47
CA LEU A 34 1.76 1.13 -9.24
C LEU A 34 1.77 2.45 -8.45
N LEU A 35 1.12 2.45 -7.29
CA LEU A 35 1.25 3.49 -6.28
C LEU A 35 2.31 3.09 -5.26
N SER A 36 3.22 3.99 -4.92
CA SER A 36 4.18 3.75 -3.84
C SER A 36 4.72 5.02 -3.22
N THR A 37 5.61 4.88 -2.24
CA THR A 37 6.26 5.98 -1.54
C THR A 37 7.63 5.54 -1.00
N GLY A 38 8.50 6.51 -0.72
CA GLY A 38 9.80 6.32 -0.08
C GLY A 38 10.68 5.28 -0.76
N GLY A 39 11.32 4.43 0.04
CA GLY A 39 12.27 3.41 -0.44
C GLY A 39 11.65 2.34 -1.35
N THR A 40 10.34 2.08 -1.24
CA THR A 40 9.63 1.13 -2.11
C THR A 40 9.49 1.70 -3.51
N ALA A 41 9.03 2.96 -3.63
CA ALA A 41 8.91 3.65 -4.91
C ALA A 41 10.27 3.74 -5.62
N LYS A 42 11.32 4.06 -4.87
CA LYS A 42 12.69 4.10 -5.39
C LYS A 42 13.12 2.75 -5.97
N ALA A 43 12.96 1.66 -5.22
CA ALA A 43 13.38 0.33 -5.67
C ALA A 43 12.68 -0.10 -6.97
N LEU A 44 11.38 0.18 -7.09
CA LEU A 44 10.60 -0.11 -8.30
C LEU A 44 11.05 0.75 -9.50
N ARG A 45 11.30 2.05 -9.29
CA ARG A 45 11.80 2.96 -10.34
C ARG A 45 13.22 2.61 -10.80
N ASP A 46 14.10 2.24 -9.87
CA ASP A 46 15.46 1.79 -10.19
C ASP A 46 15.44 0.51 -11.06
N ALA A 47 14.36 -0.27 -11.00
CA ALA A 47 14.11 -1.42 -11.88
C ALA A 47 13.40 -1.05 -13.20
N GLY A 48 13.20 0.24 -13.49
CA GLY A 48 12.61 0.75 -14.74
C GLY A 48 11.08 0.79 -14.76
N LEU A 49 10.41 0.61 -13.62
CA LEU A 49 8.95 0.65 -13.55
C LEU A 49 8.41 2.08 -13.40
N GLU A 50 7.29 2.35 -14.07
CA GLU A 50 6.51 3.56 -13.81
C GLU A 50 5.79 3.43 -12.46
N VAL A 51 6.03 4.39 -11.58
CA VAL A 51 5.47 4.41 -10.23
C VAL A 51 4.96 5.81 -9.95
N ARG A 52 3.70 5.91 -9.55
CA ARG A 52 3.08 7.14 -9.10
C ARG A 52 3.28 7.31 -7.59
N ASP A 53 3.74 8.48 -7.17
CA ASP A 53 3.92 8.72 -5.74
C ASP A 53 2.58 8.91 -5.05
N VAL A 54 2.45 8.37 -3.84
CA VAL A 54 1.28 8.61 -2.98
C VAL A 54 1.05 10.11 -2.78
N ALA A 55 2.12 10.91 -2.65
CA ALA A 55 2.02 12.36 -2.50
C ALA A 55 1.32 13.04 -3.69
N ASP A 56 1.52 12.55 -4.92
CA ASP A 56 0.85 13.08 -6.12
C ASP A 56 -0.64 12.72 -6.15
N VAL A 57 -1.00 11.58 -5.55
CA VAL A 57 -2.40 11.13 -5.43
C VAL A 57 -3.13 11.90 -4.33
N THR A 58 -2.46 12.17 -3.22
CA THR A 58 -3.07 12.85 -2.06
C THR A 58 -3.03 14.37 -2.18
N GLY A 59 -2.08 14.92 -2.94
CA GLY A 59 -1.76 16.35 -2.94
C GLY A 59 -1.05 16.80 -1.65
N PHE A 60 -0.63 15.86 -0.79
CA PHE A 60 0.05 16.14 0.48
C PHE A 60 1.44 15.51 0.48
N PRO A 61 2.49 16.27 0.81
CA PRO A 61 3.84 15.74 0.90
C PRO A 61 3.98 14.80 2.10
N GLU A 62 5.04 14.02 2.10
CA GLU A 62 5.49 13.29 3.28
C GLU A 62 5.89 14.28 4.40
N MET A 63 5.45 14.02 5.64
CA MET A 63 5.66 14.91 6.78
C MET A 63 6.16 14.16 8.02
N MET A 64 6.77 14.91 8.94
CA MET A 64 7.25 14.41 10.24
C MET A 64 8.18 13.21 10.08
N ASP A 65 9.22 13.37 9.26
CA ASP A 65 10.24 12.34 8.99
C ASP A 65 9.65 10.99 8.54
N GLY A 66 8.60 11.06 7.71
CA GLY A 66 7.96 9.87 7.12
C GLY A 66 6.93 9.17 7.97
N ARG A 67 6.62 9.71 9.16
CA ARG A 67 5.55 9.22 10.02
C ARG A 67 4.16 9.42 9.41
N VAL A 68 3.99 10.46 8.60
CA VAL A 68 2.71 10.77 7.94
C VAL A 68 2.92 10.84 6.43
N LYS A 69 2.54 9.75 5.75
CA LYS A 69 2.61 9.60 4.29
C LYS A 69 1.34 9.01 3.68
N THR A 70 0.80 7.94 4.27
CA THR A 70 -0.37 7.21 3.76
C THR A 70 -1.64 7.39 4.59
N LEU A 71 -1.55 8.05 5.74
CA LEU A 71 -2.68 8.37 6.63
C LEU A 71 -3.52 9.51 6.06
N HIS A 72 -4.13 9.27 4.90
CA HIS A 72 -4.87 10.28 4.15
C HIS A 72 -6.23 9.73 3.68
N PRO A 73 -7.31 10.54 3.68
CA PRO A 73 -8.63 10.11 3.22
C PRO A 73 -8.66 9.60 1.79
N VAL A 74 -7.82 10.12 0.89
CA VAL A 74 -7.75 9.61 -0.50
C VAL A 74 -7.22 8.17 -0.54
N VAL A 75 -6.22 7.85 0.29
CA VAL A 75 -5.69 6.47 0.38
C VAL A 75 -6.72 5.56 1.02
N HIS A 76 -7.17 5.90 2.24
CA HIS A 76 -8.09 5.04 2.98
C HIS A 76 -9.50 4.97 2.37
N GLY A 77 -9.97 6.02 1.69
CA GLY A 77 -11.21 6.01 0.92
C GLY A 77 -11.12 5.05 -0.27
N GLY A 78 -9.99 5.04 -0.99
CA GLY A 78 -9.73 4.07 -2.05
C GLY A 78 -9.69 2.62 -1.56
N LEU A 79 -9.30 2.41 -0.30
CA LEU A 79 -9.26 1.08 0.34
C LEU A 79 -10.58 0.65 0.97
N LEU A 80 -11.38 1.58 1.50
CA LEU A 80 -12.54 1.26 2.34
C LEU A 80 -13.90 1.43 1.64
N ALA A 81 -13.93 2.05 0.46
CA ALA A 81 -15.18 2.24 -0.26
C ALA A 81 -15.76 0.90 -0.73
N LEU A 82 -17.04 0.68 -0.46
CA LEU A 82 -17.81 -0.43 -1.01
C LEU A 82 -18.21 -0.04 -2.44
N ARG A 83 -17.90 -0.88 -3.41
CA ARG A 83 -18.12 -0.55 -4.83
C ARG A 83 -19.53 -0.89 -5.32
N ASP A 84 -20.29 -1.57 -4.47
CA ASP A 84 -21.69 -1.94 -4.64
C ASP A 84 -22.64 -1.07 -3.80
N ASP A 85 -22.13 -0.04 -3.11
CA ASP A 85 -22.92 0.98 -2.41
C ASP A 85 -22.84 2.31 -3.16
N ASP A 86 -23.95 2.73 -3.77
CA ASP A 86 -24.06 3.97 -4.55
C ASP A 86 -23.59 5.21 -3.77
N LYS A 87 -23.78 5.26 -2.44
CA LYS A 87 -23.35 6.41 -1.63
C LYS A 87 -21.84 6.46 -1.46
N HIS A 88 -21.20 5.29 -1.38
CA HIS A 88 -19.74 5.21 -1.32
C HIS A 88 -19.15 5.62 -2.66
N VAL A 89 -19.70 5.15 -3.77
CA VAL A 89 -19.28 5.52 -5.13
C VAL A 89 -19.46 7.02 -5.37
N GLU A 90 -20.61 7.60 -5.02
CA GLU A 90 -20.83 9.06 -5.13
C GLU A 90 -19.81 9.86 -4.31
N ALA A 91 -19.51 9.41 -3.08
CA ALA A 91 -18.50 10.06 -2.25
C ALA A 91 -17.10 9.97 -2.87
N MET A 92 -16.75 8.83 -3.46
CA MET A 92 -15.48 8.67 -4.17
C MET A 92 -15.35 9.65 -5.33
N ASP A 93 -16.36 9.70 -6.21
CA ASP A 93 -16.38 10.58 -7.37
C ASP A 93 -16.29 12.05 -6.96
N LYS A 94 -17.10 12.47 -5.98
CA LYS A 94 -17.13 13.84 -5.46
C LYS A 94 -15.79 14.30 -4.92
N HIS A 95 -15.03 13.39 -4.31
CA HIS A 95 -13.75 13.70 -3.67
C HIS A 95 -12.54 13.28 -4.50
N ASN A 96 -12.74 12.89 -5.76
CA ASN A 96 -11.69 12.40 -6.67
C ASN A 96 -10.86 11.24 -6.06
N ILE A 97 -11.54 10.39 -5.29
CA ILE A 97 -10.95 9.21 -4.69
C ILE A 97 -11.13 8.07 -5.68
N ASN A 98 -10.03 7.45 -6.04
CA ASN A 98 -10.03 6.31 -6.93
C ASN A 98 -9.82 5.03 -6.14
N ALA A 99 -10.34 3.90 -6.63
CA ALA A 99 -10.19 2.61 -5.98
C ALA A 99 -8.72 2.16 -5.92
N ILE A 100 -8.40 1.40 -4.87
CA ILE A 100 -7.16 0.63 -4.76
C ILE A 100 -7.59 -0.84 -4.62
N ASP A 101 -7.11 -1.69 -5.52
CA ASP A 101 -7.56 -3.09 -5.64
C ASP A 101 -6.64 -4.08 -4.93
N LEU A 102 -5.36 -3.71 -4.83
CA LEU A 102 -4.33 -4.50 -4.21
C LEU A 102 -3.50 -3.64 -3.26
N VAL A 103 -3.22 -4.16 -2.07
CA VAL A 103 -2.27 -3.57 -1.12
C VAL A 103 -1.19 -4.59 -0.82
N VAL A 104 0.07 -4.18 -0.96
CA VAL A 104 1.25 -5.00 -0.61
C VAL A 104 2.03 -4.26 0.46
N VAL A 105 1.96 -4.75 1.69
CA VAL A 105 2.52 -4.07 2.87
C VAL A 105 3.09 -5.09 3.83
N ASN A 106 4.39 -5.01 4.08
CA ASN A 106 5.02 -5.62 5.25
C ASN A 106 5.59 -4.51 6.16
N LEU A 107 5.58 -4.77 7.47
CA LEU A 107 5.77 -3.76 8.49
C LEU A 107 7.26 -3.50 8.77
N TYR A 108 7.55 -2.41 9.45
CA TYR A 108 8.89 -2.20 10.01
C TYR A 108 9.25 -3.33 10.99
N PRO A 109 10.52 -3.77 11.03
CA PRO A 109 10.94 -4.95 11.76
C PRO A 109 11.10 -4.63 13.26
N PHE A 110 9.98 -4.30 13.92
CA PHE A 110 9.95 -3.92 15.33
C PHE A 110 10.49 -5.03 16.23
N GLU A 111 10.01 -6.27 16.06
CA GLU A 111 10.43 -7.41 16.88
C GLU A 111 11.94 -7.68 16.73
N GLU A 112 12.46 -7.68 15.51
CA GLU A 112 13.89 -7.86 15.25
C GLU A 112 14.72 -6.71 15.83
N THR A 113 14.21 -5.47 15.75
CA THR A 113 14.86 -4.29 16.32
C THR A 113 14.97 -4.39 17.85
N VAL A 114 13.94 -4.91 18.52
CA VAL A 114 14.01 -5.21 19.96
C VAL A 114 14.99 -6.35 20.23
N ALA A 115 14.91 -7.45 19.45
CA ALA A 115 15.73 -8.64 19.66
C ALA A 115 17.23 -8.39 19.49
N LYS A 116 17.64 -7.48 18.60
CA LYS A 116 19.04 -7.08 18.42
C LYS A 116 19.58 -6.12 19.50
N GLY A 117 18.74 -5.75 20.48
CA GLY A 117 19.14 -4.89 21.60
C GLY A 117 19.23 -3.40 21.25
N ALA A 118 18.42 -2.93 20.30
CA ALA A 118 18.38 -1.51 19.94
C ALA A 118 17.98 -0.60 21.12
N GLY A 119 18.41 0.66 21.05
CA GLY A 119 18.04 1.66 22.05
C GLY A 119 16.56 2.06 21.97
N TYR A 120 16.02 2.60 23.07
CA TYR A 120 14.60 2.99 23.17
C TYR A 120 14.12 3.86 21.99
N ALA A 121 14.87 4.89 21.61
CA ALA A 121 14.49 5.77 20.50
C ALA A 121 14.38 5.02 19.17
N GLU A 122 15.33 4.13 18.86
CA GLU A 122 15.30 3.31 17.64
C GLU A 122 14.11 2.35 17.63
N VAL A 123 13.81 1.73 18.78
CA VAL A 123 12.64 0.85 18.94
C VAL A 123 11.35 1.64 18.68
N ILE A 124 11.23 2.85 19.23
CA ILE A 124 10.05 3.71 19.03
C ILE A 124 9.90 4.13 17.56
N GLU A 125 10.98 4.46 16.85
CA GLU A 125 10.92 4.79 15.41
C GLU A 125 10.51 3.59 14.53
N ASN A 126 10.70 2.35 15.02
CA ASN A 126 10.28 1.15 14.30
C ASN A 126 8.80 0.78 14.54
N ILE A 127 8.03 1.58 15.30
CA ILE A 127 6.58 1.40 15.43
C ILE A 127 5.90 1.96 14.18
N ASP A 128 5.45 1.06 13.31
CA ASP A 128 4.70 1.43 12.11
C ASP A 128 3.25 1.83 12.47
N ILE A 129 2.77 2.93 11.88
CA ILE A 129 1.40 3.43 12.01
C ILE A 129 0.64 3.28 10.69
N GLY A 130 1.25 3.72 9.59
CA GLY A 130 0.63 3.71 8.27
C GLY A 130 0.42 2.28 7.74
N GLY A 131 1.41 1.41 7.90
CA GLY A 131 1.36 0.01 7.47
C GLY A 131 0.17 -0.74 8.09
N PRO A 132 0.06 -0.81 9.44
CA PRO A 132 -1.07 -1.47 10.08
C PRO A 132 -2.43 -0.85 9.73
N ALA A 133 -2.50 0.47 9.56
CA ALA A 133 -3.74 1.14 9.15
C ALA A 133 -4.18 0.71 7.74
N MET A 134 -3.26 0.61 6.78
CA MET A 134 -3.54 0.16 5.41
C MET A 134 -3.95 -1.32 5.39
N ILE A 135 -3.20 -2.20 6.06
CA ILE A 135 -3.53 -3.63 6.16
C ILE A 135 -4.95 -3.82 6.71
N ARG A 136 -5.27 -3.16 7.82
CA ARG A 136 -6.60 -3.26 8.44
C ARG A 136 -7.71 -2.70 7.56
N SER A 137 -7.43 -1.65 6.79
CA SER A 137 -8.41 -1.06 5.86
C SER A 137 -8.73 -2.01 4.71
N ALA A 138 -7.69 -2.55 4.07
CA ALA A 138 -7.83 -3.50 2.96
C ALA A 138 -8.50 -4.81 3.43
N ALA A 139 -8.06 -5.39 4.54
CA ALA A 139 -8.65 -6.62 5.09
C ALA A 139 -10.13 -6.46 5.46
N LYS A 140 -10.52 -5.29 5.98
CA LYS A 140 -11.95 -4.98 6.24
C LYS A 140 -12.77 -4.99 4.95
N ASN A 141 -12.18 -4.56 3.83
CA ASN A 141 -12.84 -4.42 2.54
C ASN A 141 -12.48 -5.54 1.54
N HIS A 142 -12.25 -6.76 2.04
CA HIS A 142 -11.76 -7.91 1.25
C HIS A 142 -12.67 -8.34 0.09
N GLY A 143 -13.94 -7.92 0.05
CA GLY A 143 -14.80 -8.13 -1.12
C GLY A 143 -14.33 -7.37 -2.36
N PHE A 144 -13.51 -6.34 -2.17
CA PHE A 144 -13.05 -5.43 -3.21
C PHE A 144 -11.54 -5.24 -3.25
N VAL A 145 -10.84 -5.49 -2.14
CA VAL A 145 -9.40 -5.20 -1.98
C VAL A 145 -8.66 -6.45 -1.53
N ASN A 146 -7.65 -6.84 -2.29
CA ASN A 146 -6.70 -7.88 -1.89
C ASN A 146 -5.59 -7.27 -1.04
N VAL A 147 -5.14 -7.98 -0.01
CA VAL A 147 -4.04 -7.55 0.86
C VAL A 147 -3.00 -8.65 0.97
N ILE A 148 -1.74 -8.30 0.71
CA ILE A 148 -0.58 -9.17 0.86
C ILE A 148 0.33 -8.58 1.91
N VAL A 149 0.68 -9.40 2.90
CA VAL A 149 1.55 -8.99 4.02
C VAL A 149 2.82 -9.82 4.14
N ASP A 150 2.93 -10.91 3.40
CA ASP A 150 4.07 -11.81 3.38
C ASP A 150 4.63 -11.92 1.95
N VAL A 151 5.95 -11.86 1.82
CA VAL A 151 6.66 -12.02 0.54
C VAL A 151 6.48 -13.41 -0.06
N GLN A 152 6.15 -14.42 0.76
CA GLN A 152 5.93 -15.78 0.31
C GLN A 152 4.67 -15.93 -0.57
N ASP A 153 3.71 -15.00 -0.44
CA ASP A 153 2.47 -15.03 -1.20
C ASP A 153 2.61 -14.41 -2.59
N TYR A 154 3.72 -13.74 -2.91
CA TYR A 154 3.88 -13.00 -4.18
C TYR A 154 3.76 -13.91 -5.41
N ALA A 155 4.20 -15.17 -5.32
CA ALA A 155 4.15 -16.09 -6.46
C ALA A 155 2.75 -16.65 -6.72
N ALA A 156 1.84 -16.59 -5.73
CA ALA A 156 0.48 -17.08 -5.85
C ALA A 156 -0.49 -16.04 -6.41
N VAL A 157 -0.09 -14.76 -6.45
CA VAL A 157 -0.86 -13.60 -6.89
C VAL A 157 -0.40 -13.15 -8.28
#